data_AF-C4LDH9-F1
#
_entry.id   AF-C4LDH9-F1
#
_cell.length_a   1.000
_cell.length_b   1.000
_cell.length_c   1.000
_cell.angle_alpha   90.00
_cell.angle_beta   90.00
_cell.angle_gamma   90.00
#
_symmetry.space_group_name_H-M   'P 1'
#
loop_
_entity.id
_entity.type
_entity.pdbx_description
1 polymer ?
#
loop_
_entity_poly.entity_id
_entity_poly.type
_entity_poly.pdbx_seq_one_letter_code
_entity_poly.pdbx_strand_id
1 'polypeptide(L)'
;MILIIEHSSTDFEFGTQRNYLLLQDESEITTELLTKAEIVLLINPEFRQLIEVRHTRFRMKDVYVALNENCPDDVRYYAERYGYCLLSFSSANEAYFINSILAVFHARISFGADVNDFRKMMEGPGRVEYRHVMTPSLEEEIVQIKPARQTTSILTTLFYNESYSFDAIDRLSVKLKEHFSTVNIVSVFTESEDQPVSLGLFLAIE
;
A
#
# COMPACT_ATOMS: atom_id res chain seq x y z
N MET A 1 12.36 -5.18 -4.72
CA MET A 1 12.73 -4.48 -3.46
C MET A 1 11.96 -5.10 -2.31
N ILE A 2 12.50 -5.12 -1.09
CA ILE A 2 11.85 -5.72 0.08
C ILE A 2 11.62 -4.65 1.14
N LEU A 3 10.37 -4.49 1.58
CA LEU A 3 10.01 -3.65 2.72
C LEU A 3 9.57 -4.54 3.88
N ILE A 4 10.21 -4.39 5.02
CA ILE A 4 9.85 -5.09 6.26
C ILE A 4 9.39 -4.07 7.26
N ILE A 5 8.20 -4.28 7.81
CA ILE A 5 7.71 -3.54 8.97
C ILE A 5 7.93 -4.41 10.18
N GLU A 6 8.60 -3.90 11.20
CA GLU A 6 8.89 -4.66 12.41
C GLU A 6 7.73 -4.58 13.41
N HIS A 7 7.57 -5.66 14.19
CA HIS A 7 6.76 -5.64 15.39
C HIS A 7 7.26 -4.52 16.29
N SER A 8 6.33 -3.71 16.78
CA SER A 8 6.65 -2.80 17.85
C SER A 8 7.14 -3.57 19.08
N SER A 9 8.14 -3.02 19.77
CA SER A 9 8.53 -3.54 21.07
C SER A 9 7.31 -3.52 22.01
N THR A 10 7.32 -4.40 23.02
CA THR A 10 6.20 -4.67 23.95
C THR A 10 5.61 -3.45 24.67
N ASP A 11 6.23 -2.28 24.56
CA ASP A 11 5.79 -0.99 25.12
C ASP A 11 5.32 -0.04 23.99
N PHE A 12 4.45 -0.50 23.10
CA PHE A 12 3.94 0.34 22.03
C PHE A 12 2.85 1.30 22.55
N GLU A 13 3.19 2.59 22.60
CA GLU A 13 2.26 3.65 22.98
C GLU A 13 1.39 4.08 21.80
N PHE A 14 0.14 4.43 22.08
CA PHE A 14 -0.78 4.95 21.08
C PHE A 14 -0.21 6.27 20.50
N GLY A 15 0.12 6.26 19.20
CA GLY A 15 0.69 7.43 18.50
C GLY A 15 2.16 7.29 18.08
N THR A 16 2.84 6.17 18.36
CA THR A 16 4.22 5.93 17.89
C THR A 16 4.28 5.39 16.47
N GLN A 17 5.33 5.78 15.72
CA GLN A 17 5.62 5.25 14.38
C GLN A 17 6.21 3.84 14.45
N ARG A 18 5.98 3.02 13.42
CA ARG A 18 6.60 1.69 13.29
C ARG A 18 7.99 1.79 12.70
N ASN A 19 8.90 0.92 13.15
CA ASN A 19 10.19 0.74 12.50
C ASN A 19 10.02 -0.01 11.19
N TYR A 20 10.80 0.37 10.19
CA TYR A 20 10.84 -0.32 8.90
C TYR A 20 12.27 -0.50 8.39
N LEU A 21 12.45 -1.51 7.56
CA LEU A 21 13.67 -1.79 6.81
C LEU A 21 13.33 -1.85 5.33
N LEU A 22 14.08 -1.09 4.52
CA LEU A 22 14.00 -1.15 3.06
C LEU A 22 15.28 -1.81 2.53
N LEU A 23 15.13 -2.96 1.90
CA LEU A 23 16.22 -3.75 1.35
C LEU A 23 16.15 -3.79 -0.18
N GLN A 24 17.32 -3.80 -0.80
CA GLN A 24 17.47 -3.85 -2.26
C GLN A 24 17.16 -5.25 -2.80
N ASP A 25 16.91 -5.34 -4.11
CA ASP A 25 16.46 -6.54 -4.81
C ASP A 25 17.39 -7.74 -4.64
N GLU A 26 18.70 -7.51 -4.51
CA GLU A 26 19.70 -8.58 -4.36
C GLU A 26 19.76 -9.17 -2.94
N SER A 27 19.01 -8.60 -1.99
CA SER A 27 19.06 -9.01 -0.58
C SER A 27 18.42 -10.38 -0.39
N GLU A 28 19.12 -11.25 0.35
CA GLU A 28 18.61 -12.56 0.74
C GLU A 28 17.65 -12.44 1.92
N ILE A 29 16.50 -13.11 1.85
CA ILE A 29 15.50 -13.12 2.93
C ILE A 29 15.80 -14.28 3.88
N THR A 30 16.53 -13.97 4.95
CA THR A 30 16.90 -14.94 5.99
C THR A 30 15.82 -15.09 7.07
N THR A 31 15.84 -16.20 7.80
CA THR A 31 14.89 -16.40 8.92
C THR A 31 15.10 -15.39 10.05
N GLU A 32 16.34 -14.98 10.30
CA GLU A 32 16.68 -13.97 11.32
C GLU A 32 16.04 -12.62 10.99
N LEU A 33 16.11 -12.21 9.71
CA LEU A 33 15.51 -10.98 9.23
C LEU A 33 13.98 -10.94 9.49
N LEU A 34 13.31 -12.07 9.34
CA LEU A 34 11.86 -12.17 9.54
C LEU A 34 11.44 -12.37 11.01
N THR A 35 12.39 -12.53 11.94
CA THR A 35 12.07 -12.82 13.35
C THR A 35 11.33 -11.66 14.02
N LYS A 36 11.61 -10.42 13.59
CA LYS A 36 10.92 -9.22 14.07
C LYS A 36 9.88 -8.70 13.09
N ALA A 37 9.67 -9.33 11.95
CA ALA A 37 8.77 -8.81 10.94
C ALA A 37 7.30 -8.94 11.37
N GLU A 38 6.57 -7.83 11.37
CA GLU A 38 5.12 -7.76 11.49
C GLU A 38 4.46 -7.92 10.11
N ILE A 39 5.10 -7.34 9.08
CA ILE A 39 4.67 -7.36 7.68
C ILE A 39 5.91 -7.49 6.80
N VAL A 40 5.79 -8.28 5.74
CA VAL A 40 6.76 -8.32 4.64
C VAL A 40 6.04 -7.89 3.36
N LEU A 41 6.52 -6.84 2.71
CA LEU A 41 6.07 -6.43 1.38
C LEU A 41 7.21 -6.62 0.38
N LEU A 42 6.98 -7.53 -0.57
CA LEU A 42 7.87 -7.79 -1.69
C LEU A 42 7.39 -6.98 -2.89
N ILE A 43 8.20 -6.06 -3.38
CA ILE A 43 7.87 -5.16 -4.49
C ILE A 43 8.62 -5.63 -5.73
N ASN A 44 7.86 -6.11 -6.72
CA ASN A 44 8.33 -6.74 -7.94
C ASN A 44 9.49 -7.73 -7.69
N PRO A 45 9.28 -8.75 -6.82
CA PRO A 45 10.37 -9.59 -6.34
C PRO A 45 10.90 -10.52 -7.42
N GLU A 46 12.14 -10.97 -7.22
CA GLU A 46 12.66 -12.13 -7.93
C GLU A 46 11.96 -13.42 -7.47
N PHE A 47 11.87 -14.40 -8.37
CA PHE A 47 11.32 -15.71 -8.05
C PHE A 47 12.01 -16.37 -6.84
N ARG A 48 13.32 -16.15 -6.69
CA ARG A 48 14.12 -16.65 -5.56
C ARG A 48 13.60 -16.14 -4.22
N GLN A 49 13.19 -14.87 -4.12
CA GLN A 49 12.71 -14.25 -2.88
C GLN A 49 11.37 -14.86 -2.43
N LEU A 50 10.49 -15.22 -3.37
CA LEU A 50 9.25 -15.94 -3.07
C LEU A 50 9.51 -17.36 -2.53
N ILE A 51 10.59 -18.00 -2.99
CA ILE A 51 11.03 -19.30 -2.47
C ILE A 51 11.59 -19.13 -1.06
N GLU A 52 12.47 -18.14 -0.84
CA GLU A 52 13.11 -17.88 0.45
C GLU A 52 12.07 -17.64 1.55
N VAL A 53 11.12 -16.73 1.33
CA VAL A 53 10.04 -16.44 2.28
C VAL A 53 9.24 -17.70 2.61
N ARG A 54 8.91 -18.52 1.60
CA ARG A 54 8.16 -19.76 1.80
C ARG A 54 8.89 -20.79 2.68
N HIS A 55 10.22 -20.83 2.61
CA HIS A 55 11.03 -21.71 3.44
C HIS A 55 11.22 -21.21 4.87
N THR A 56 10.75 -19.99 5.17
CA THR A 56 10.68 -19.48 6.55
C THR A 56 9.40 -19.95 7.26
N ARG A 57 9.31 -19.72 8.57
CA ARG A 57 8.09 -19.97 9.35
C ARG A 57 7.07 -18.83 9.24
N PHE A 58 7.35 -17.81 8.43
CA PHE A 58 6.47 -16.67 8.27
C PHE A 58 5.16 -17.10 7.59
N ARG A 59 4.04 -16.51 8.00
CA ARG A 59 2.73 -16.88 7.44
C ARG A 59 2.58 -16.17 6.10
N MET A 60 2.27 -16.93 5.03
CA MET A 60 2.15 -16.37 3.68
C MET A 60 1.12 -15.24 3.58
N LYS A 61 0.05 -15.29 4.38
CA LYS A 61 -0.98 -14.24 4.46
C LYS A 61 -0.50 -12.90 5.02
N ASP A 62 0.63 -12.90 5.72
CA ASP A 62 1.26 -11.70 6.29
C ASP A 62 2.36 -11.18 5.33
N VAL A 63 2.48 -11.79 4.14
CA VAL A 63 3.40 -11.40 3.06
C VAL A 63 2.60 -10.84 1.91
N TYR A 64 2.82 -9.55 1.65
CA TYR A 64 2.27 -8.83 0.53
C TYR A 64 3.24 -8.90 -0.64
N VAL A 65 2.73 -9.15 -1.83
CA VAL A 65 3.51 -9.20 -3.06
C VAL A 65 2.91 -8.19 -4.02
N ALA A 66 3.61 -7.08 -4.21
CA ALA A 66 3.24 -6.03 -5.15
C ALA A 66 3.89 -6.29 -6.50
N LEU A 67 3.09 -6.40 -7.55
CA LEU A 67 3.50 -6.75 -8.90
C LEU A 67 3.17 -5.62 -9.86
N ASN A 68 4.11 -5.25 -10.72
CA ASN A 68 3.83 -4.36 -11.83
C ASN A 68 3.70 -5.14 -13.16
N GLU A 69 3.44 -4.42 -14.24
CA GLU A 69 3.31 -4.96 -15.60
C GLU A 69 4.57 -5.65 -16.13
N ASN A 70 5.75 -5.34 -15.55
CA ASN A 70 7.03 -5.92 -15.95
C ASN A 70 7.36 -7.21 -15.19
N CYS A 71 6.53 -7.61 -14.22
CA CYS A 71 6.79 -8.80 -13.42
C CYS A 71 6.63 -10.08 -14.27
N PRO A 72 7.61 -11.00 -14.24
CA PRO A 72 7.50 -12.29 -14.89
C PRO A 72 6.25 -13.10 -14.49
N ASP A 73 5.64 -13.79 -15.46
CA ASP A 73 4.40 -14.56 -15.23
C ASP A 73 4.58 -15.73 -14.25
N ASP A 74 5.78 -16.31 -14.17
CA ASP A 74 6.11 -17.37 -13.22
C ASP A 74 6.11 -16.88 -11.77
N VAL A 75 6.62 -15.67 -11.51
CA VAL A 75 6.54 -14.99 -10.20
C VAL A 75 5.09 -14.78 -9.81
N ARG A 76 4.26 -14.25 -10.72
CA ARG A 76 2.82 -14.04 -10.49
C ARG A 76 2.10 -15.35 -10.20
N TYR A 77 2.28 -16.36 -11.05
CA TYR A 77 1.65 -17.68 -10.90
C TYR A 77 2.05 -18.35 -9.59
N TYR A 78 3.32 -18.26 -9.21
CA TYR A 78 3.80 -18.81 -7.95
C TYR A 78 3.15 -18.10 -6.76
N ALA A 79 3.11 -16.76 -6.77
CA ALA A 79 2.51 -16.00 -5.68
C ALA A 79 1.01 -16.31 -5.50
N GLU A 80 0.26 -16.41 -6.60
CA GLU A 80 -1.15 -16.84 -6.61
C GLU A 80 -1.31 -18.27 -6.06
N ARG A 81 -0.51 -19.22 -6.56
CA ARG A 81 -0.61 -20.64 -6.19
C ARG A 81 -0.38 -20.89 -4.70
N TYR A 82 0.47 -20.09 -4.05
CA TYR A 82 0.81 -20.26 -2.64
C TYR A 82 0.09 -19.31 -1.69
N GLY A 83 -0.90 -18.55 -2.20
CA GLY A 83 -1.79 -17.74 -1.37
C GLY A 83 -1.12 -16.51 -0.75
N TYR A 84 -0.17 -15.90 -1.46
CA TYR A 84 0.35 -14.58 -1.09
C TYR A 84 -0.72 -13.50 -1.32
N CYS A 85 -0.69 -12.43 -0.52
CA CYS A 85 -1.59 -11.28 -0.70
C CYS A 85 -1.08 -10.40 -1.85
N LEU A 86 -1.82 -10.33 -2.95
CA LEU A 86 -1.36 -9.67 -4.17
C LEU A 86 -1.83 -8.22 -4.28
N LEU A 87 -0.88 -7.35 -4.62
CA LEU A 87 -1.14 -5.98 -5.05
C LEU A 87 -0.66 -5.79 -6.48
N SER A 88 -1.39 -5.03 -7.29
CA SER A 88 -0.91 -4.58 -8.60
C SER A 88 -0.66 -3.08 -8.60
N PHE A 89 0.39 -2.63 -9.26
CA PHE A 89 0.68 -1.21 -9.45
C PHE A 89 1.29 -0.98 -10.84
N SER A 90 1.31 0.26 -11.33
CA SER A 90 2.04 0.59 -12.57
C SER A 90 3.50 0.90 -12.28
N SER A 91 4.42 0.38 -13.10
CA SER A 91 5.85 0.66 -12.99
C SER A 91 6.19 2.15 -13.05
N ALA A 92 5.39 2.93 -13.80
CA ALA A 92 5.51 4.39 -13.86
C ALA A 92 5.25 5.09 -12.51
N ASN A 93 4.55 4.42 -11.58
CA ASN A 93 4.14 4.96 -10.29
C ASN A 93 4.87 4.31 -9.12
N GLU A 94 5.95 3.55 -9.34
CA GLU A 94 6.61 2.76 -8.30
C GLU A 94 7.03 3.60 -7.08
N ALA A 95 7.69 4.74 -7.30
CA ALA A 95 8.09 5.63 -6.22
C ALA A 95 6.90 6.13 -5.37
N TYR A 96 5.80 6.51 -6.03
CA TYR A 96 4.58 6.97 -5.35
C TYR A 96 3.86 5.83 -4.63
N PHE A 97 3.89 4.62 -5.19
CA PHE A 97 3.37 3.42 -4.54
C PHE A 97 4.12 3.14 -3.23
N ILE A 98 5.46 3.17 -3.28
CA ILE A 98 6.32 2.96 -2.10
C ILE A 98 6.03 4.04 -1.05
N ASN A 99 6.00 5.32 -1.45
CA ASN A 99 5.70 6.42 -0.54
C ASN A 99 4.31 6.26 0.11
N SER A 100 3.30 5.87 -0.68
CA SER A 100 1.95 5.63 -0.18
C SER A 100 1.92 4.50 0.85
N ILE A 101 2.55 3.36 0.56
CA ILE A 101 2.68 2.25 1.51
C ILE A 101 3.34 2.73 2.82
N LEU A 102 4.46 3.47 2.72
CA LEU A 102 5.17 3.98 3.88
C LEU A 102 4.32 4.98 4.68
N ALA A 103 3.55 5.84 4.01
CA ALA A 103 2.63 6.77 4.67
C ALA A 103 1.58 6.01 5.50
N VAL A 104 1.01 4.93 4.98
CA VAL A 104 0.05 4.09 5.72
C VAL A 104 0.69 3.39 6.90
N PHE A 105 1.92 2.90 6.74
CA PHE A 105 2.62 2.18 7.81
C PHE A 105 3.17 3.11 8.90
N HIS A 106 3.48 4.36 8.54
CA HIS A 106 3.88 5.42 9.46
C HIS A 106 2.71 6.21 10.03
N ALA A 107 1.50 6.02 9.52
CA ALA A 107 0.31 6.66 10.07
C ALA A 107 0.17 6.32 11.55
N ARG A 108 0.01 7.35 12.37
CA ARG A 108 -0.26 7.18 13.80
C ARG A 108 -1.65 6.54 13.91
N ILE A 109 -1.75 5.46 14.69
CA ILE A 109 -2.97 4.63 14.86
C ILE A 109 -4.23 5.46 15.26
N SER A 110 -4.05 6.69 15.74
CA SER A 110 -5.12 7.60 16.14
C SER A 110 -5.76 8.43 15.03
N PHE A 111 -5.08 8.63 13.89
CA PHE A 111 -5.46 9.65 12.91
C PHE A 111 -5.42 9.10 11.49
N GLY A 112 -6.60 8.95 10.89
CA GLY A 112 -6.75 8.45 9.52
C GLY A 112 -6.62 6.93 9.40
N ALA A 113 -6.42 6.44 8.19
CA ALA A 113 -6.18 5.02 7.93
C ALA A 113 -4.82 4.58 8.48
N ASP A 114 -4.72 3.34 8.95
CA ASP A 114 -3.47 2.78 9.45
C ASP A 114 -3.14 1.40 8.84
N VAL A 115 -2.09 0.76 9.36
CA VAL A 115 -1.70 -0.60 8.94
C VAL A 115 -2.81 -1.64 9.12
N ASN A 116 -3.70 -1.48 10.12
CA ASN A 116 -4.78 -2.42 10.37
C ASN A 116 -5.88 -2.25 9.33
N ASP A 117 -6.15 -1.02 8.91
CA ASP A 117 -7.05 -0.77 7.79
C ASP A 117 -6.49 -1.33 6.48
N PHE A 118 -5.18 -1.18 6.25
CA PHE A 118 -4.50 -1.84 5.13
C PHE A 118 -4.64 -3.38 5.21
N ARG A 119 -4.42 -3.99 6.38
CA ARG A 119 -4.61 -5.44 6.56
C ARG A 119 -6.03 -5.88 6.25
N LYS A 120 -7.03 -5.21 6.84
CA LYS A 120 -8.45 -5.54 6.61
C LYS A 120 -8.80 -5.46 5.12
N MET A 121 -8.26 -4.46 4.41
CA MET A 121 -8.42 -4.33 2.97
C MET A 121 -7.78 -5.50 2.20
N MET A 122 -6.62 -5.97 2.64
CA MET A 122 -5.90 -7.09 2.01
C MET A 122 -6.41 -8.50 2.41
N GLU A 123 -7.22 -8.62 3.46
CA GLU A 123 -7.79 -9.90 3.93
C GLU A 123 -8.96 -10.41 3.05
N GLY A 124 -9.51 -9.55 2.18
CA GLY A 124 -10.56 -9.92 1.25
C GLY A 124 -10.12 -11.01 0.26
N PRO A 125 -11.06 -11.77 -0.34
CA PRO A 125 -10.76 -12.78 -1.38
C PRO A 125 -10.20 -12.17 -2.68
N GLY A 126 -10.24 -10.84 -2.76
CA GLY A 126 -9.91 -10.04 -3.90
C GLY A 126 -8.44 -9.70 -4.10
N ARG A 127 -8.15 -9.00 -5.19
CA ARG A 127 -6.84 -8.37 -5.45
C ARG A 127 -6.92 -6.90 -5.08
N VAL A 128 -5.79 -6.31 -4.69
CA VAL A 128 -5.71 -4.86 -4.50
C VAL A 128 -4.98 -4.22 -5.67
N GLU A 129 -5.54 -3.17 -6.26
CA GLU A 129 -4.89 -2.37 -7.30
C GLU A 129 -4.52 -0.99 -6.76
N TYR A 130 -3.27 -0.57 -6.98
CA TYR A 130 -2.81 0.78 -6.70
C TYR A 130 -2.94 1.68 -7.93
N ARG A 131 -3.57 2.85 -7.74
CA ARG A 131 -3.66 3.95 -8.70
C ARG A 131 -3.06 5.21 -8.09
N HIS A 132 -2.57 6.10 -8.95
CA HIS A 132 -1.96 7.35 -8.53
C HIS A 132 -2.42 8.49 -9.43
N VAL A 133 -2.71 9.63 -8.84
CA VAL A 133 -3.10 10.87 -9.52
C VAL A 133 -2.36 12.05 -8.90
N MET A 134 -2.06 13.09 -9.69
CA MET A 134 -1.22 14.22 -9.25
C MET A 134 -1.83 15.56 -9.65
N THR A 135 -1.47 16.64 -8.95
CA THR A 135 -1.82 18.01 -9.38
C THR A 135 -1.26 18.35 -10.77
N PRO A 136 -1.91 19.27 -11.50
CA PRO A 136 -3.05 20.12 -11.08
C PRO A 136 -4.43 19.47 -11.19
N SER A 137 -4.52 18.23 -11.70
CA SER A 137 -5.76 17.61 -12.16
C SER A 137 -6.32 16.54 -11.22
N LEU A 138 -5.94 16.50 -9.94
CA LEU A 138 -6.41 15.49 -8.96
C LEU A 138 -7.92 15.21 -9.08
N GLU A 139 -8.73 16.26 -9.03
CA GLU A 139 -10.18 16.14 -9.07
C GLU A 139 -10.73 15.70 -10.44
N GLU A 140 -10.02 16.01 -11.52
CA GLU A 140 -10.39 15.63 -12.90
C GLU A 140 -9.96 14.19 -13.23
N GLU A 141 -8.79 13.78 -12.73
CA GLU A 141 -8.22 12.45 -12.92
C GLU A 141 -8.94 11.40 -12.09
N ILE A 142 -9.46 11.74 -10.90
CA ILE A 142 -10.29 10.81 -10.11
C ILE A 142 -11.45 10.26 -10.94
N VAL A 143 -12.11 11.11 -11.73
CA VAL A 143 -13.24 10.70 -12.57
C VAL A 143 -12.81 9.71 -13.66
N GLN A 144 -11.54 9.75 -14.07
CA GLN A 144 -10.97 8.84 -15.05
C GLN A 144 -10.65 7.46 -14.46
N ILE A 145 -10.49 7.35 -13.14
CA ILE A 145 -10.34 6.06 -12.45
C ILE A 145 -11.69 5.37 -12.48
N LYS A 146 -11.92 4.53 -13.48
CA LYS A 146 -13.17 3.77 -13.57
C LYS A 146 -13.32 2.92 -12.31
N PRO A 147 -14.40 3.09 -11.52
CA PRO A 147 -14.70 2.19 -10.43
C PRO A 147 -14.80 0.79 -11.02
N ALA A 148 -13.94 -0.14 -10.58
CA ALA A 148 -14.18 -1.53 -10.92
C ALA A 148 -15.54 -1.89 -10.31
N ARG A 149 -16.40 -2.60 -11.04
CA ARG A 149 -17.74 -2.96 -10.55
C ARG A 149 -17.73 -3.73 -9.23
N GLN A 150 -16.55 -4.23 -8.84
CA GLN A 150 -16.29 -5.04 -7.67
C GLN A 150 -15.36 -4.35 -6.65
N THR A 151 -15.10 -3.04 -6.78
CA THR A 151 -14.33 -2.33 -5.75
C THR A 151 -15.13 -2.27 -4.45
N THR A 152 -14.61 -2.85 -3.36
CA THR A 152 -15.32 -2.96 -2.08
C THR A 152 -14.80 -2.00 -1.01
N SER A 153 -13.50 -1.67 -1.07
CA SER A 153 -12.89 -0.67 -0.18
C SER A 153 -11.77 0.08 -0.88
N ILE A 154 -11.55 1.33 -0.47
CA ILE A 154 -10.46 2.18 -0.94
C ILE A 154 -9.69 2.71 0.27
N LEU A 155 -8.38 2.54 0.25
CA LEU A 155 -7.48 3.26 1.12
C LEU A 155 -6.79 4.35 0.30
N THR A 156 -6.89 5.61 0.72
CA THR A 156 -6.25 6.73 0.03
C THR A 156 -5.10 7.34 0.83
N THR A 157 -4.04 7.75 0.15
CA THR A 157 -2.90 8.48 0.71
C THR A 157 -2.76 9.81 -0.01
N LEU A 158 -3.14 10.91 0.64
CA LEU A 158 -2.95 12.25 0.10
C LEU A 158 -1.64 12.83 0.64
N PHE A 159 -0.71 13.10 -0.26
CA PHE A 159 0.45 13.94 -0.01
C PHE A 159 0.08 15.37 -0.37
N TYR A 160 0.24 16.29 0.57
CA TYR A 160 -0.09 17.69 0.37
C TYR A 160 1.03 18.58 0.92
N ASN A 161 1.09 19.81 0.42
CA ASN A 161 2.01 20.83 0.90
C ASN A 161 1.23 21.99 1.53
N GLU A 162 1.92 22.96 2.13
CA GLU A 162 1.32 24.11 2.81
C GLU A 162 0.35 24.92 1.91
N SER A 163 0.55 24.89 0.59
CA SER A 163 -0.33 25.61 -0.35
C SER A 163 -1.69 24.92 -0.57
N TYR A 164 -1.83 23.66 -0.16
CA TYR A 164 -3.05 22.89 -0.35
C TYR A 164 -4.00 23.10 0.84
N SER A 165 -5.09 23.81 0.60
CA SER A 165 -6.00 24.22 1.68
C SER A 165 -6.83 23.07 2.24
N PHE A 166 -7.27 23.20 3.50
CA PHE A 166 -8.24 22.28 4.09
C PHE A 166 -9.53 22.17 3.27
N ASP A 167 -10.03 23.30 2.73
CA ASP A 167 -11.17 23.28 1.81
C ASP A 167 -10.94 22.40 0.58
N ALA A 168 -9.70 22.33 0.07
CA ALA A 168 -9.37 21.46 -1.06
C ALA A 168 -9.40 19.97 -0.66
N ILE A 169 -8.96 19.64 0.55
CA ILE A 169 -9.05 18.28 1.12
C ILE A 169 -10.51 17.85 1.30
N ASP A 170 -11.37 18.75 1.79
CA ASP A 170 -12.80 18.48 1.95
C ASP A 170 -13.48 18.26 0.60
N ARG A 171 -13.21 19.13 -0.39
CA ARG A 171 -13.74 18.95 -1.76
C ARG A 171 -13.28 17.63 -2.40
N LEU A 172 -12.01 17.27 -2.22
CA LEU A 172 -11.47 16.01 -2.69
C LEU A 172 -12.20 14.82 -2.07
N SER A 173 -12.44 14.88 -0.76
CA SER A 173 -13.17 13.84 -0.01
C SER A 173 -14.61 13.68 -0.49
N VAL A 174 -15.30 14.78 -0.78
CA VAL A 174 -16.64 14.76 -1.38
C VAL A 174 -16.61 14.11 -2.77
N LYS A 175 -15.67 14.52 -3.64
CA LYS A 175 -15.55 13.95 -5.00
C LYS A 175 -15.25 12.45 -5.00
N LEU A 176 -14.36 11.99 -4.12
CA LEU A 176 -14.08 10.56 -3.96
C LEU A 176 -15.34 9.79 -3.55
N LYS A 177 -16.11 10.31 -2.59
CA LYS A 177 -17.38 9.70 -2.17
C LYS A 177 -18.44 9.73 -3.26
N GLU A 178 -18.54 10.80 -4.05
CA GLU A 178 -19.48 10.86 -5.17
C GLU A 178 -19.13 9.83 -6.26
N HIS A 179 -17.84 9.71 -6.59
CA HIS A 179 -17.36 8.83 -7.65
C HIS A 179 -17.39 7.34 -7.25
N PHE A 180 -17.08 7.03 -5.98
CA PHE A 180 -17.05 5.66 -5.44
C PHE A 180 -18.18 5.41 -4.44
N SER A 181 -19.37 5.99 -4.65
CA SER A 181 -20.52 6.09 -3.73
C SER A 181 -20.93 4.88 -2.86
N THR A 182 -20.53 3.65 -3.19
CA THR A 182 -20.85 2.43 -2.44
C THR A 182 -19.64 1.82 -1.71
N VAL A 183 -18.49 2.49 -1.75
CA VAL A 183 -17.21 1.94 -1.34
C VAL A 183 -16.79 2.52 -0.01
N ASN A 184 -16.27 1.69 0.90
CA ASN A 184 -15.69 2.18 2.15
C ASN A 184 -14.37 2.89 1.85
N ILE A 185 -14.28 4.19 2.12
CA ILE A 185 -13.08 4.99 1.88
C ILE A 185 -12.46 5.39 3.21
N VAL A 186 -11.20 5.01 3.40
CA VAL A 186 -10.36 5.44 4.53
C VAL A 186 -9.16 6.22 4.00
N SER A 187 -8.78 7.30 4.69
CA SER A 187 -7.79 8.24 4.17
C SER A 187 -6.65 8.51 5.16
N VAL A 188 -5.44 8.60 4.62
CA VAL A 188 -4.25 9.11 5.29
C VAL A 188 -3.85 10.42 4.64
N PHE A 189 -3.61 11.44 5.45
CA PHE A 189 -3.15 12.74 5.00
C PHE A 189 -1.72 12.93 5.49
N THR A 190 -0.78 13.17 4.57
CA THR A 190 0.65 13.32 4.87
C THR A 190 1.14 14.64 4.31
N GLU A 191 1.63 15.52 5.18
CA GLU A 191 2.30 16.74 4.77
C GLU A 191 3.70 16.42 4.20
N SER A 192 4.04 17.04 3.08
CA SER A 192 5.32 16.82 2.38
C SER A 192 5.83 18.14 1.79
N GLU A 193 6.93 18.65 2.32
CA GLU A 193 7.47 19.98 1.96
C GLU A 193 8.07 20.06 0.54
N ASP A 194 8.41 18.93 -0.09
CA ASP A 194 9.13 18.91 -1.38
C ASP A 194 8.46 18.06 -2.48
N GLN A 195 7.18 17.68 -2.30
CA GLN A 195 6.47 16.87 -3.29
C GLN A 195 5.24 17.60 -3.84
N PRO A 196 4.94 17.44 -5.14
CA PRO A 196 3.65 17.86 -5.68
C PRO A 196 2.51 17.19 -4.92
N VAL A 197 1.40 17.90 -4.79
CA VAL A 197 0.20 17.32 -4.18
C VAL A 197 -0.25 16.13 -5.03
N SER A 198 -0.39 14.99 -4.37
CA SER A 198 -0.62 13.72 -5.05
C SER A 198 -1.47 12.79 -4.20
N LEU A 199 -2.23 11.91 -4.86
CA LEU A 199 -3.16 10.99 -4.22
C LEU A 199 -2.87 9.57 -4.71
N GLY A 200 -2.48 8.70 -3.80
CA GLY A 200 -2.48 7.26 -3.98
C GLY A 200 -3.82 6.65 -3.61
N LEU A 201 -4.28 5.65 -4.35
CA LEU A 201 -5.51 4.90 -4.08
C LEU A 201 -5.21 3.41 -4.15
N PHE A 202 -5.41 2.69 -3.06
CA PHE A 202 -5.44 1.24 -3.03
C PHE A 202 -6.89 0.78 -3.14
N LEU A 203 -7.22 0.07 -4.21
CA LEU A 203 -8.57 -0.37 -4.56
C LEU A 203 -8.67 -1.88 -4.29
N ALA A 204 -9.42 -2.32 -3.29
CA ALA A 204 -9.72 -3.74 -3.12
C ALA A 204 -10.83 -4.18 -4.06
N ILE A 205 -10.61 -5.25 -4.83
CA ILE A 205 -11.50 -5.73 -5.90
C ILE A 205 -11.84 -7.19 -5.66
N GLU A 206 -13.13 -7.52 -5.47
CA GLU A 206 -13.63 -8.90 -5.28
C GLU A 206 -13.90 -9.69 -6.56
#